data_AF-A0A0T6LKT1-F1
#
_entry.id   AF-A0A0T6LKT1-F1
#
_cell.length_a   1.000
_cell.length_b   1.000
_cell.length_c   1.000
_cell.angle_alpha   90.00
_cell.angle_beta   90.00
_cell.angle_gamma   90.00
#
_symmetry.space_group_name_H-M   'P 1'
#
loop_
_entity.id
_entity.type
_entity.pdbx_description
1 polymer ?
#
loop_
_entity_poly.entity_id
_entity_poly.type
_entity_poly.pdbx_seq_one_letter_code
_entity_poly.pdbx_strand_id
1 'polypeptide(L)'
;MSWAAHELESYILHGHTKTKVSYLAILLGCFLPDMGTKGTVYGFSIFGYSFKPEHAWDYHRGWPGVGFTHTPMWGVVLALLVLWLFKSREWALGLLIGQWAHALTDCFDSVGVMLFFPFTTQHYSTGMWAYAAQEGRYGDAAAYYGSLGLAWDLFWLAMLLLNWRTLRPSYFFDKVYPADPAWGWMRRRLRMSDRFLVALYHAYFLYGACRIFAWTIWAQTSEDAPMDWTWGGPYWVDKATVDHPSALEFASNTLLGLTGLLVLCWVTWLAVGRRLWWRTPPFTQVEVVGVPAVEAGLPGDGAGPDGGADQDGGAGVEGVVPLAAGEAPGAKAQSAT
;
A
#
# COMPACT_ATOMS: atom_id res chain seq x y z
N MET A 1 7.08 -14.55 0.06
CA MET A 1 6.15 -13.45 0.37
C MET A 1 6.89 -12.45 1.22
N SER A 2 6.81 -11.17 0.88
CA SER A 2 7.43 -10.13 1.73
C SER A 2 6.49 -9.72 2.83
N TRP A 3 6.99 -9.65 4.06
CA TRP A 3 6.17 -9.29 5.20
C TRP A 3 6.03 -7.78 5.26
N ALA A 4 7.12 -7.02 5.44
CA ALA A 4 7.06 -5.56 5.63
C ALA A 4 7.35 -4.65 4.44
N ALA A 5 7.78 -5.19 3.31
CA ALA A 5 7.91 -4.35 2.12
C ALA A 5 6.56 -3.71 1.73
N HIS A 6 5.44 -4.42 1.84
CA HIS A 6 4.14 -3.96 1.36
C HIS A 6 3.63 -2.68 2.07
N GLU A 7 3.93 -2.52 3.35
CA GLU A 7 3.66 -1.30 4.11
C GLU A 7 4.55 -0.13 3.66
N LEU A 8 5.82 -0.40 3.37
CA LEU A 8 6.86 0.62 3.16
C LEU A 8 6.95 1.07 1.70
N GLU A 9 6.87 0.12 0.76
CA GLU A 9 6.95 0.36 -0.69
C GLU A 9 5.81 1.26 -1.15
N SER A 10 4.63 1.19 -0.52
CA SER A 10 3.46 2.00 -0.84
C SER A 10 3.75 3.51 -0.79
N TYR A 11 4.57 3.98 0.15
CA TYR A 11 5.01 5.38 0.22
C TYR A 11 5.91 5.77 -0.96
N ILE A 12 6.82 4.87 -1.33
CA ILE A 12 7.76 5.07 -2.44
C ILE A 12 7.03 5.06 -3.78
N LEU A 13 6.14 4.09 -3.98
CA LEU A 13 5.31 3.95 -5.18
C LEU A 13 4.45 5.19 -5.39
N HIS A 14 3.79 5.69 -4.34
CA HIS A 14 3.04 6.94 -4.43
C HIS A 14 3.94 8.14 -4.80
N GLY A 15 5.13 8.25 -4.17
CA GLY A 15 6.07 9.34 -4.44
C GLY A 15 6.68 9.33 -5.84
N HIS A 16 6.85 8.15 -6.44
CA HIS A 16 7.40 7.99 -7.78
C HIS A 16 6.33 8.04 -8.89
N THR A 17 5.06 7.84 -8.53
CA THR A 17 3.96 7.90 -9.50
C THR A 17 3.70 9.36 -9.89
N LYS A 18 4.00 9.71 -11.14
CA LYS A 18 3.83 11.08 -11.68
C LYS A 18 2.37 11.47 -11.96
N THR A 19 1.43 10.57 -11.70
CA THR A 19 -0.01 10.78 -11.87
C THR A 19 -0.72 10.71 -10.53
N LYS A 20 -1.90 11.32 -10.41
CA LYS A 20 -2.73 11.20 -9.21
C LYS A 20 -3.17 9.75 -9.02
N VAL A 21 -2.81 9.16 -7.89
CA VAL A 21 -3.20 7.82 -7.46
C VAL A 21 -3.52 7.85 -5.97
N SER A 22 -4.47 7.01 -5.54
CA SER A 22 -4.79 6.91 -4.12
C SER A 22 -3.71 6.09 -3.41
N TYR A 23 -3.10 6.67 -2.38
CA TYR A 23 -2.19 5.96 -1.48
C TYR A 23 -2.87 4.77 -0.80
N LEU A 24 -4.10 4.95 -0.29
CA LEU A 24 -4.84 3.87 0.35
C LEU A 24 -5.14 2.72 -0.62
N ALA A 25 -5.40 3.03 -1.88
CA ALA A 25 -5.62 2.04 -2.92
C ALA A 25 -4.34 1.27 -3.27
N ILE A 26 -3.17 1.93 -3.31
CA ILE A 26 -1.87 1.25 -3.44
C ILE A 26 -1.68 0.28 -2.28
N LEU A 27 -1.81 0.78 -1.06
CA LEU A 27 -1.62 -0.01 0.15
C LEU A 27 -2.59 -1.20 0.21
N LEU A 28 -3.86 -0.98 -0.11
CA LEU A 28 -4.85 -2.05 -0.20
C LEU A 28 -4.50 -3.06 -1.28
N GLY A 29 -4.03 -2.61 -2.45
CA GLY A 29 -3.56 -3.47 -3.52
C GLY A 29 -2.40 -4.36 -3.07
N CYS A 30 -1.47 -3.81 -2.29
CA CYS A 30 -0.36 -4.58 -1.72
C CYS A 30 -0.80 -5.63 -0.69
N PHE A 31 -1.98 -5.51 -0.06
CA PHE A 31 -2.43 -6.45 0.96
C PHE A 31 -3.48 -7.45 0.47
N LEU A 32 -4.27 -7.09 -0.53
CA LEU A 32 -5.44 -7.86 -0.96
C LEU A 32 -5.16 -9.34 -1.27
N PRO A 33 -4.07 -9.72 -1.97
CA PRO A 33 -3.82 -11.13 -2.28
C PRO A 33 -3.65 -11.99 -1.03
N ASP A 34 -3.04 -11.44 0.00
CA ASP A 34 -2.72 -12.16 1.22
C ASP A 34 -3.86 -12.09 2.25
N MET A 35 -4.58 -10.97 2.32
CA MET A 35 -5.73 -10.81 3.23
C MET A 35 -6.80 -11.90 3.01
N GLY A 36 -7.01 -12.31 1.76
CA GLY A 36 -8.02 -13.32 1.40
C GLY A 36 -7.56 -14.76 1.57
N THR A 37 -6.26 -15.01 1.75
CA THR A 37 -5.68 -16.34 1.56
C THR A 37 -4.88 -16.82 2.76
N LYS A 38 -4.17 -15.93 3.46
CA LYS A 38 -3.24 -16.29 4.54
C LYS A 38 -3.89 -16.95 5.75
N GLY A 39 -5.12 -16.57 6.07
CA GLY A 39 -5.90 -17.24 7.12
C GLY A 39 -5.99 -18.75 6.85
N THR A 40 -6.43 -19.11 5.65
CA THR A 40 -6.56 -20.50 5.21
C THR A 40 -5.21 -21.19 5.07
N VAL A 41 -4.19 -20.51 4.54
CA VAL A 41 -2.82 -21.04 4.35
C VAL A 41 -2.19 -21.48 5.68
N TYR A 42 -2.26 -20.65 6.72
CA TYR A 42 -1.72 -21.01 8.02
C TYR A 42 -2.62 -21.94 8.83
N GLY A 43 -3.87 -22.10 8.39
CA GLY A 43 -4.88 -22.87 9.08
C GLY A 43 -5.62 -22.04 10.13
N PHE A 44 -6.93 -22.25 10.22
CA PHE A 44 -7.74 -21.77 11.32
C PHE A 44 -8.78 -22.82 11.72
N SER A 45 -9.21 -22.79 12.98
CA SER A 45 -10.20 -23.73 13.50
C SER A 45 -11.51 -23.01 13.84
N ILE A 46 -12.63 -23.52 13.34
CA ILE A 46 -13.98 -23.03 13.67
C ILE A 46 -14.80 -24.21 14.16
N PHE A 47 -15.36 -24.10 15.37
CA PHE A 47 -16.22 -25.13 15.99
C PHE A 47 -15.62 -26.55 15.97
N GLY A 48 -14.31 -26.68 16.16
CA GLY A 48 -13.60 -27.97 16.15
C GLY A 48 -13.22 -28.50 14.77
N TYR A 49 -13.63 -27.83 13.68
CA TYR A 49 -13.16 -28.12 12.34
C TYR A 49 -11.90 -27.32 12.03
N SER A 50 -10.85 -28.00 11.57
CA SER A 50 -9.60 -27.38 11.11
C SER A 50 -9.67 -27.16 9.60
N PHE A 51 -9.48 -25.92 9.16
CA PHE A 51 -9.41 -25.52 7.77
C PHE A 51 -7.97 -25.19 7.43
N LYS A 52 -7.21 -26.19 6.97
CA LYS A 52 -5.83 -26.05 6.49
C LYS A 52 -5.67 -26.90 5.22
N PRO A 53 -5.17 -26.34 4.10
CA PRO A 53 -4.85 -27.12 2.92
C PRO A 53 -3.68 -28.07 3.21
N GLU A 54 -3.68 -29.24 2.58
CA GLU A 54 -2.59 -30.21 2.68
C GLU A 54 -1.27 -29.62 2.13
N HIS A 55 -1.36 -28.97 0.97
CA HIS A 55 -0.25 -28.24 0.36
C HIS A 55 -0.55 -26.74 0.35
N ALA A 56 -0.10 -26.05 1.41
CA ALA A 56 -0.39 -24.64 1.62
C ALA A 56 0.13 -23.74 0.49
N TRP A 57 1.29 -24.05 -0.08
CA TRP A 57 1.86 -23.31 -1.20
C TRP A 57 1.04 -23.49 -2.49
N ASP A 58 0.54 -24.70 -2.78
CA ASP A 58 -0.23 -24.98 -4.00
C ASP A 58 -1.62 -24.32 -3.94
N TYR A 59 -2.27 -24.35 -2.78
CA TYR A 59 -3.47 -23.55 -2.57
C TYR A 59 -3.20 -22.04 -2.74
N HIS A 60 -2.13 -21.53 -2.11
CA HIS A 60 -1.85 -20.09 -2.07
C HIS A 60 -1.38 -19.51 -3.40
N ARG A 61 -0.53 -20.24 -4.13
CA ARG A 61 0.21 -19.76 -5.30
C ARG A 61 -0.10 -20.54 -6.58
N GLY A 62 -0.73 -21.72 -6.47
CA GLY A 62 -0.98 -22.62 -7.58
C GLY A 62 -2.41 -22.57 -8.14
N TRP A 63 -2.69 -23.51 -9.03
CA TRP A 63 -3.98 -23.74 -9.68
C TRP A 63 -4.21 -25.25 -9.84
N PRO A 64 -5.38 -25.82 -9.43
CA PRO A 64 -6.58 -25.15 -8.90
C PRO A 64 -6.44 -24.74 -7.43
N GLY A 65 -6.35 -23.43 -7.20
CA GLY A 65 -6.14 -22.78 -5.91
C GLY A 65 -6.50 -21.30 -6.01
N VAL A 66 -6.05 -20.50 -5.06
CA VAL A 66 -6.22 -19.04 -5.07
C VAL A 66 -5.02 -18.30 -5.66
N GLY A 67 -4.04 -19.02 -6.24
CA GLY A 67 -2.84 -18.41 -6.83
C GLY A 67 -3.11 -17.36 -7.90
N PHE A 68 -4.28 -17.38 -8.54
CA PHE A 68 -4.69 -16.33 -9.47
C PHE A 68 -4.75 -14.95 -8.81
N THR A 69 -4.95 -14.85 -7.48
CA THR A 69 -4.96 -13.57 -6.76
C THR A 69 -3.59 -12.91 -6.68
N HIS A 70 -2.52 -13.64 -6.96
CA HIS A 70 -1.13 -13.14 -6.94
C HIS A 70 -0.59 -12.93 -8.35
N THR A 71 -1.47 -12.50 -9.26
CA THR A 71 -1.14 -12.31 -10.68
C THR A 71 -1.42 -10.87 -11.12
N PRO A 72 -0.68 -10.35 -12.12
CA PRO A 72 -0.98 -9.05 -12.71
C PRO A 72 -2.41 -8.94 -13.26
N MET A 73 -2.95 -10.03 -13.81
CA MET A 73 -4.31 -10.05 -14.37
C MET A 73 -5.37 -9.80 -13.28
N TRP A 74 -5.15 -10.28 -12.05
CA TRP A 74 -6.03 -9.97 -10.93
C TRP A 74 -6.07 -8.47 -10.62
N GLY A 75 -4.93 -7.78 -10.72
CA GLY A 75 -4.87 -6.32 -10.62
C GLY A 75 -5.73 -5.64 -11.68
N VAL A 76 -5.72 -6.14 -12.92
CA VAL A 76 -6.57 -5.63 -14.01
C VAL A 76 -8.05 -5.81 -13.68
N VAL A 77 -8.44 -6.98 -13.18
CA VAL A 77 -9.83 -7.27 -12.76
C VAL A 77 -10.27 -6.30 -11.65
N LEU A 78 -9.46 -6.12 -10.60
CA LEU A 78 -9.76 -5.21 -9.49
C LEU A 78 -9.86 -3.75 -9.97
N ALA A 79 -8.94 -3.30 -10.82
CA ALA A 79 -8.97 -1.94 -11.37
C ALA A 79 -10.24 -1.68 -12.19
N LEU A 80 -10.64 -2.63 -13.05
CA LEU A 80 -11.88 -2.52 -13.83
C LEU A 80 -13.13 -2.54 -12.94
N LEU A 81 -13.14 -3.37 -11.90
CA LEU A 81 -14.22 -3.42 -10.92
C LEU A 81 -14.38 -2.05 -10.23
N VAL A 82 -13.28 -1.40 -9.84
CA VAL A 82 -13.32 -0.07 -9.23
C VAL A 82 -13.77 1.01 -10.20
N LEU A 83 -13.30 0.99 -11.45
CA LEU A 83 -13.80 1.89 -12.49
C LEU A 83 -15.30 1.66 -12.78
N TRP A 84 -15.77 0.42 -12.64
CA TRP A 84 -17.17 0.09 -12.88
C TRP A 84 -18.08 0.52 -11.72
N LEU A 85 -17.72 0.23 -10.48
CA LEU A 85 -18.53 0.49 -9.29
C LEU A 85 -18.36 1.91 -8.75
N PHE A 86 -17.12 2.33 -8.51
CA PHE A 86 -16.81 3.55 -7.76
C PHE A 86 -16.50 4.74 -8.63
N LYS A 87 -16.24 4.52 -9.94
CA LYS A 87 -15.90 5.61 -10.87
C LYS A 87 -14.74 6.46 -10.32
N SER A 88 -13.65 5.82 -9.92
CA SER A 88 -12.42 6.53 -9.50
C SER A 88 -11.20 5.98 -10.24
N ARG A 89 -10.52 6.85 -10.98
CA ARG A 89 -9.27 6.51 -11.70
C ARG A 89 -8.11 6.35 -10.73
N GLU A 90 -8.07 7.19 -9.70
CA GLU A 90 -7.01 7.25 -8.70
C GLU A 90 -6.98 5.98 -7.87
N TRP A 91 -8.15 5.47 -7.47
CA TRP A 91 -8.29 4.19 -6.79
C TRP A 91 -8.01 2.99 -7.71
N ALA A 92 -8.52 3.01 -8.94
CA ALA A 92 -8.27 1.93 -9.89
C ALA A 92 -6.77 1.78 -10.22
N LEU A 93 -6.09 2.89 -10.48
CA LEU A 93 -4.64 2.89 -10.70
C LEU A 93 -3.87 2.52 -9.43
N GLY A 94 -4.25 3.05 -8.27
CA GLY A 94 -3.59 2.73 -7.01
C GLY A 94 -3.64 1.23 -6.73
N LEU A 95 -4.82 0.62 -6.81
CA LEU A 95 -4.99 -0.83 -6.64
C LEU A 95 -4.19 -1.63 -7.66
N LEU A 96 -4.18 -1.22 -8.93
CA LEU A 96 -3.40 -1.89 -9.97
C LEU A 96 -1.90 -1.89 -9.63
N ILE A 97 -1.37 -0.72 -9.25
CA ILE A 97 0.05 -0.54 -8.91
C ILE A 97 0.42 -1.37 -7.69
N GLY A 98 -0.35 -1.26 -6.60
CA GLY A 98 -0.09 -2.02 -5.37
C GLY A 98 -0.18 -3.53 -5.59
N GLN A 99 -1.19 -3.96 -6.35
CA GLN A 99 -1.37 -5.37 -6.66
C GLN A 99 -0.22 -5.94 -7.51
N TRP A 100 0.24 -5.18 -8.50
CA TRP A 100 1.37 -5.60 -9.31
C TRP A 100 2.66 -5.60 -8.48
N ALA A 101 2.87 -4.63 -7.61
CA ALA A 101 4.02 -4.60 -6.70
C ALA A 101 4.04 -5.87 -5.81
N HIS A 102 2.89 -6.25 -5.25
CA HIS A 102 2.76 -7.48 -4.47
C HIS A 102 3.14 -8.72 -5.29
N ALA A 103 2.48 -8.94 -6.44
CA ALA A 103 2.73 -10.10 -7.29
C ALA A 103 4.20 -10.19 -7.78
N LEU A 104 4.83 -9.05 -8.08
CA LEU A 104 6.22 -9.01 -8.52
C LEU A 104 7.18 -9.30 -7.37
N THR A 105 6.93 -8.75 -6.18
CA THR A 105 7.73 -9.06 -4.98
C THR A 105 7.64 -10.53 -4.60
N ASP A 106 6.50 -11.16 -4.85
CA ASP A 106 6.34 -12.59 -4.60
C ASP A 106 7.13 -13.49 -5.54
N CYS A 107 7.56 -12.99 -6.71
CA CYS A 107 8.48 -13.72 -7.59
C CYS A 107 9.85 -13.95 -6.92
N PHE A 108 10.16 -13.29 -5.81
CA PHE A 108 11.47 -13.42 -5.18
C PHE A 108 11.55 -14.58 -4.18
N ASP A 109 10.44 -15.18 -3.76
CA ASP A 109 10.49 -16.37 -2.91
C ASP A 109 10.67 -17.66 -3.73
N SER A 110 10.92 -18.79 -3.07
CA SER A 110 11.20 -20.10 -3.69
C SER A 110 10.03 -20.74 -4.44
N VAL A 111 8.80 -20.22 -4.30
CA VAL A 111 7.62 -20.69 -5.04
C VAL A 111 7.31 -19.76 -6.20
N GLY A 112 7.41 -18.45 -5.99
CA GLY A 112 7.05 -17.46 -6.99
C GLY A 112 5.54 -17.37 -7.24
N VAL A 113 5.17 -16.83 -8.41
CA VAL A 113 3.77 -16.68 -8.81
C VAL A 113 3.54 -17.02 -10.29
N MET A 114 2.30 -17.32 -10.65
CA MET A 114 1.86 -17.53 -12.03
C MET A 114 1.69 -16.19 -12.78
N LEU A 115 2.79 -15.48 -13.08
CA LEU A 115 2.76 -14.11 -13.65
C LEU A 115 1.86 -13.94 -14.89
N PHE A 116 1.72 -14.98 -15.71
CA PHE A 116 0.96 -14.93 -16.96
C PHE A 116 -0.34 -15.74 -16.96
N PHE A 117 -0.83 -16.09 -15.78
CA PHE A 117 -2.19 -16.62 -15.63
C PHE A 117 -3.23 -15.64 -16.24
N PRO A 118 -4.28 -16.12 -16.93
CA PRO A 118 -4.74 -17.52 -17.04
C PRO A 118 -4.16 -18.31 -18.22
N PHE A 119 -3.19 -17.78 -18.94
CA PHE A 119 -2.68 -18.42 -20.15
C PHE A 119 -1.69 -19.54 -19.87
N THR A 120 -0.94 -19.41 -18.78
CA THR A 120 -0.08 -20.48 -18.25
C THR A 120 -0.19 -20.52 -16.73
N THR A 121 0.07 -21.71 -16.17
CA THR A 121 0.21 -21.93 -14.72
C THR A 121 1.68 -22.02 -14.30
N GLN A 122 2.60 -21.56 -15.17
CA GLN A 122 4.03 -21.59 -14.89
C GLN A 122 4.38 -20.57 -13.81
N HIS A 123 5.06 -21.02 -12.75
CA HIS A 123 5.59 -20.15 -11.72
C HIS A 123 6.90 -19.47 -12.15
N TYR A 124 7.00 -18.20 -11.79
CA TYR A 124 8.20 -17.39 -11.95
C TYR A 124 8.75 -17.10 -10.56
N SER A 125 9.93 -17.65 -10.30
CA SER A 125 10.64 -17.53 -9.03
C SER A 125 12.10 -17.20 -9.30
N THR A 126 12.67 -16.30 -8.50
CA THR A 126 14.12 -16.10 -8.42
C THR A 126 14.71 -16.94 -7.28
N GLY A 127 13.89 -17.37 -6.32
CA GLY A 127 14.31 -18.20 -5.19
C GLY A 127 15.24 -17.48 -4.23
N MET A 128 15.12 -16.16 -4.08
CA MET A 128 15.96 -15.36 -3.19
C MET A 128 15.82 -15.76 -1.72
N TRP A 129 14.61 -16.09 -1.28
CA TRP A 129 14.35 -16.60 0.08
C TRP A 129 13.30 -17.72 0.06
N ALA A 130 13.23 -18.50 1.13
CA ALA A 130 12.29 -19.63 1.26
C ALA A 130 10.83 -19.16 1.42
N TYR A 131 9.94 -19.85 0.73
CA TYR A 131 8.52 -19.89 1.07
C TYR A 131 8.28 -21.10 2.01
N ALA A 132 7.91 -20.85 3.26
CA ALA A 132 7.87 -21.87 4.31
C ALA A 132 6.51 -21.96 5.03
N ALA A 133 5.40 -21.66 4.33
CA ALA A 133 4.08 -21.61 4.95
C ALA A 133 3.60 -22.93 5.59
N GLN A 134 4.17 -24.08 5.17
CA GLN A 134 3.93 -25.39 5.79
C GLN A 134 4.32 -25.43 7.27
N GLU A 135 5.32 -24.66 7.68
CA GLU A 135 5.76 -24.49 9.08
C GLU A 135 4.79 -23.63 9.92
N GLY A 136 3.70 -23.17 9.30
CA GLY A 136 2.75 -22.27 9.91
C GLY A 136 3.28 -20.83 9.99
N ARG A 137 2.48 -19.95 10.60
CA ARG A 137 2.75 -18.50 10.61
C ARG A 137 4.10 -18.14 11.21
N TYR A 138 4.42 -18.76 12.34
CA TYR A 138 5.60 -18.45 13.13
C TYR A 138 6.88 -18.99 12.47
N GLY A 139 6.85 -20.24 11.97
CA GLY A 139 7.97 -20.80 11.22
C GLY A 139 8.23 -20.08 9.89
N ASP A 140 7.18 -19.71 9.14
CA ASP A 140 7.31 -18.92 7.90
C ASP A 140 7.92 -17.53 8.18
N ALA A 141 7.51 -16.89 9.28
CA ALA A 141 8.10 -15.62 9.72
C ALA A 141 9.58 -15.78 10.14
N ALA A 142 9.90 -16.81 10.93
CA ALA A 142 11.27 -17.09 11.34
C ALA A 142 12.18 -17.35 10.12
N ALA A 143 11.68 -18.10 9.14
CA ALA A 143 12.40 -18.39 7.91
C ALA A 143 12.66 -17.12 7.09
N TYR A 144 11.65 -16.26 6.96
CA TYR A 144 11.78 -15.00 6.24
C TYR A 144 12.77 -14.04 6.94
N TYR A 145 12.64 -13.85 8.25
CA TYR A 145 13.48 -12.91 9.01
C TYR A 145 14.86 -13.47 9.39
N GLY A 146 15.07 -14.78 9.25
CA GLY A 146 16.37 -15.45 9.33
C GLY A 146 17.11 -15.58 8.00
N SER A 147 16.66 -14.89 6.94
CA SER A 147 17.26 -14.99 5.60
C SER A 147 17.27 -13.66 4.83
N LEU A 148 17.54 -13.72 3.51
CA LEU A 148 17.47 -12.57 2.61
C LEU A 148 16.09 -11.89 2.57
N GLY A 149 15.03 -12.52 3.09
CA GLY A 149 13.75 -11.85 3.35
C GLY A 149 13.88 -10.62 4.26
N LEU A 150 14.66 -10.70 5.34
CA LEU A 150 14.98 -9.55 6.18
C LEU A 150 15.71 -8.46 5.39
N ALA A 151 16.67 -8.84 4.54
CA ALA A 151 17.41 -7.88 3.71
C ALA A 151 16.47 -7.12 2.76
N TRP A 152 15.45 -7.78 2.23
CA TRP A 152 14.43 -7.16 1.38
C TRP A 152 13.59 -6.13 2.13
N ASP A 153 13.12 -6.45 3.35
CA ASP A 153 12.39 -5.50 4.18
C ASP A 153 13.26 -4.29 4.59
N LEU A 154 14.52 -4.53 4.95
CA LEU A 154 15.48 -3.47 5.27
C LEU A 154 15.80 -2.59 4.06
N PHE A 155 15.86 -3.15 2.85
CA PHE A 155 16.01 -2.39 1.62
C PHE A 155 14.87 -1.38 1.45
N TRP A 156 13.62 -1.81 1.61
CA TRP A 156 12.46 -0.90 1.50
C TRP A 156 12.41 0.13 2.61
N LEU A 157 12.80 -0.23 3.83
CA LEU A 157 12.98 0.73 4.92
C LEU A 157 14.03 1.78 4.58
N ALA A 158 15.21 1.37 4.10
CA ALA A 158 16.27 2.28 3.68
C ALA A 158 15.81 3.20 2.54
N MET A 159 15.13 2.66 1.53
CA MET A 159 14.55 3.44 0.43
C MET A 159 13.57 4.50 0.95
N LEU A 160 12.70 4.15 1.91
CA LEU A 160 11.78 5.10 2.53
C LEU A 160 12.50 6.17 3.36
N LEU A 161 13.54 5.81 4.10
CA LEU A 161 14.36 6.78 4.84
C LEU A 161 15.10 7.75 3.90
N LEU A 162 15.59 7.27 2.75
CA LEU A 162 16.16 8.13 1.71
C LEU A 162 15.10 9.06 1.09
N ASN A 163 13.84 8.61 1.06
CA ASN A 163 12.68 9.36 0.57
C ASN A 163 11.82 9.95 1.68
N TRP A 164 12.38 10.20 2.88
CA TRP A 164 11.64 10.57 4.10
C TRP A 164 10.69 11.76 3.97
N ARG A 165 10.86 12.60 2.94
CA ARG A 165 9.94 13.70 2.61
C ARG A 165 8.51 13.20 2.39
N THR A 166 8.31 11.95 1.96
CA THR A 166 6.98 11.32 1.83
C THR A 166 6.29 11.13 3.18
N LEU A 167 7.03 11.11 4.29
CA LEU A 167 6.51 11.01 5.66
C LEU A 167 6.26 12.38 6.32
N ARG A 168 6.35 13.49 5.57
CA ARG A 168 6.05 14.81 6.12
C ARG A 168 4.54 15.06 6.08
N PRO A 169 3.98 15.75 7.09
CA PRO A 169 2.58 16.20 7.05
C PRO A 169 2.27 17.06 5.82
N SER A 170 3.22 17.89 5.38
CA SER A 170 3.04 18.68 4.16
C SER A 170 2.85 17.82 2.92
N TYR A 171 3.67 16.76 2.76
CA TYR A 171 3.49 15.81 1.66
C TYR A 171 2.12 15.12 1.70
N PHE A 172 1.66 14.75 2.90
CA PHE A 172 0.32 14.19 3.06
C PHE A 172 -0.77 15.15 2.54
N PHE A 173 -0.77 16.42 2.97
CA PHE A 173 -1.80 17.37 2.55
C PHE A 173 -1.66 17.86 1.10
N ASP A 174 -0.43 17.91 0.57
CA ASP A 174 -0.15 18.43 -0.78
C ASP A 174 -0.32 17.36 -1.86
N LYS A 175 -0.04 16.09 -1.54
CA LYS A 175 0.05 14.99 -2.52
C LYS A 175 -0.93 13.85 -2.24
N VAL A 176 -0.99 13.36 -1.01
CA VAL A 176 -1.79 12.16 -0.67
C VAL A 176 -3.27 12.49 -0.53
N TYR A 177 -3.62 13.44 0.33
CA TYR A 177 -4.99 13.85 0.61
C TYR A 177 -5.74 14.33 -0.65
N PRO A 178 -5.14 15.15 -1.54
CA PRO A 178 -5.83 15.61 -2.76
C PRO A 178 -6.03 14.53 -3.82
N ALA A 179 -5.29 13.42 -3.75
CA ALA A 179 -5.36 12.34 -4.72
C ALA A 179 -6.33 11.23 -4.31
N ASP A 180 -6.92 11.30 -3.11
CA ASP A 180 -7.72 10.21 -2.56
C ASP A 180 -8.98 10.71 -1.82
N PRO A 181 -10.18 10.44 -2.39
CA PRO A 181 -11.44 10.89 -1.82
C PRO A 181 -11.75 10.28 -0.44
N ALA A 182 -11.16 9.14 -0.08
CA ALA A 182 -11.43 8.48 1.18
C ALA A 182 -10.97 9.31 2.39
N TRP A 183 -9.85 10.05 2.28
CA TRP A 183 -9.43 10.97 3.35
C TRP A 183 -10.43 12.09 3.58
N GLY A 184 -10.94 12.68 2.49
CA GLY A 184 -11.99 13.70 2.58
C GLY A 184 -13.29 13.15 3.16
N TRP A 185 -13.64 11.90 2.83
CA TRP A 185 -14.78 11.21 3.44
C TRP A 185 -14.57 10.99 4.94
N MET A 186 -13.41 10.48 5.36
CA MET A 186 -13.08 10.28 6.78
C MET A 186 -13.13 11.60 7.56
N ARG A 187 -12.51 12.66 7.01
CA ARG A 187 -12.55 14.01 7.60
C ARG A 187 -13.98 14.51 7.80
N ARG A 188 -14.82 14.43 6.77
CA ARG A 188 -16.19 14.98 6.82
C ARG A 188 -17.16 14.10 7.59
N ARG A 189 -17.13 12.78 7.36
CA ARG A 189 -18.14 11.86 7.88
C ARG A 189 -17.82 11.36 9.28
N LEU A 190 -16.55 11.11 9.56
CA LEU A 190 -16.07 10.63 10.86
C LEU A 190 -15.54 11.77 11.74
N ARG A 191 -15.54 13.01 11.23
CA ARG A 191 -15.04 14.21 11.94
C ARG A 191 -13.61 14.04 12.45
N MET A 192 -12.79 13.29 11.71
CA MET A 192 -11.38 13.09 12.04
C MET A 192 -10.60 14.39 11.87
N SER A 193 -9.79 14.73 12.88
CA SER A 193 -8.92 15.90 12.83
C SER A 193 -7.75 15.69 11.87
N ASP A 194 -7.18 16.79 11.38
CA ASP A 194 -6.02 16.76 10.48
C ASP A 194 -4.84 16.00 11.10
N ARG A 195 -4.62 16.14 12.42
CA ARG A 195 -3.63 15.39 13.18
C ARG A 195 -3.90 13.88 13.17
N PHE A 196 -5.17 13.49 13.32
CA PHE A 196 -5.55 12.07 13.31
C PHE A 196 -5.37 11.45 11.91
N LEU A 197 -5.72 12.18 10.85
CA LEU A 197 -5.53 11.71 9.47
C LEU A 197 -4.04 11.49 9.14
N VAL A 198 -3.18 12.44 9.54
CA VAL A 198 -1.73 12.30 9.40
C VAL A 198 -1.20 11.13 10.24
N ALA A 199 -1.70 10.95 11.46
CA ALA A 199 -1.32 9.81 12.30
C ALA A 199 -1.72 8.47 11.65
N LEU A 200 -2.92 8.38 11.07
CA LEU A 200 -3.36 7.18 10.33
C LEU A 200 -2.50 6.94 9.08
N TYR A 201 -2.13 8.00 8.37
CA TYR A 201 -1.19 7.92 7.25
C TYR A 201 0.17 7.39 7.69
N HIS A 202 0.72 7.84 8.83
CA HIS A 202 2.01 7.35 9.36
C HIS A 202 1.94 6.01 10.09
N ALA A 203 0.75 5.55 10.47
CA ALA A 203 0.57 4.32 11.22
C ALA A 203 1.13 3.11 10.46
N TYR A 204 1.01 3.08 9.13
CA TYR A 204 1.53 1.99 8.31
C TYR A 204 3.06 1.98 8.23
N PHE A 205 3.70 3.15 8.14
CA PHE A 205 5.15 3.26 8.28
C PHE A 205 5.61 2.72 9.64
N LEU A 206 5.00 3.19 10.73
CA LEU A 206 5.38 2.77 12.07
C LEU A 206 5.15 1.27 12.25
N TYR A 207 3.99 0.75 11.80
CA TYR A 207 3.67 -0.66 11.85
C TYR A 207 4.68 -1.50 11.06
N GLY A 208 4.97 -1.13 9.80
CA GLY A 208 5.94 -1.83 8.96
C GLY A 208 7.34 -1.84 9.56
N ALA A 209 7.84 -0.67 9.99
CA ALA A 209 9.16 -0.55 10.61
C ALA A 209 9.25 -1.37 11.92
N CYS A 210 8.28 -1.23 12.82
CA CYS A 210 8.25 -2.01 14.05
C CYS A 210 8.14 -3.51 13.76
N ARG A 211 7.38 -3.90 12.73
CA ARG A 211 7.19 -5.31 12.38
C ARG A 211 8.50 -5.98 11.95
N ILE A 212 9.36 -5.29 11.20
CA ILE A 212 10.70 -5.78 10.83
C ILE A 212 11.49 -6.15 12.09
N PHE A 213 11.65 -5.20 13.01
CA PHE A 213 12.46 -5.42 14.20
C PHE A 213 11.80 -6.40 15.17
N ALA A 214 10.49 -6.32 15.36
CA ALA A 214 9.77 -7.21 16.28
C ALA A 214 9.87 -8.68 15.84
N TRP A 215 9.63 -8.99 14.57
CA TRP A 215 9.76 -10.37 14.08
C TRP A 215 11.20 -10.83 14.01
N THR A 216 12.15 -9.95 13.68
CA THR A 216 13.58 -10.30 13.73
C THR A 216 14.00 -10.66 15.15
N ILE A 217 13.65 -9.83 16.14
CA ILE A 217 13.94 -10.10 17.54
C ILE A 217 13.27 -11.40 17.97
N TRP A 218 11.99 -11.58 17.66
CA TRP A 218 11.27 -12.80 18.01
C TRP A 218 11.91 -14.05 17.38
N ALA A 219 12.24 -14.02 16.08
CA ALA A 219 12.87 -15.14 15.39
C ALA A 219 14.23 -15.50 16.00
N GLN A 220 15.04 -14.49 16.35
CA GLN A 220 16.39 -14.71 16.90
C GLN A 220 16.39 -15.08 18.39
N THR A 221 15.40 -14.65 19.17
CA THR A 221 15.40 -14.80 20.64
C THR A 221 14.41 -15.83 21.18
N SER A 222 13.34 -16.11 20.42
CA SER A 222 12.29 -17.05 20.83
C SER A 222 12.36 -18.35 20.04
N GLU A 223 12.75 -18.31 18.77
CA GLU A 223 12.88 -19.50 17.91
C GLU A 223 14.34 -19.96 17.72
N ASP A 224 15.31 -19.23 18.26
CA ASP A 224 16.76 -19.46 18.05
C ASP A 224 17.12 -19.65 16.56
N ALA A 225 16.37 -19.00 15.66
CA ALA A 225 16.45 -19.22 14.22
C ALA A 225 17.81 -18.76 13.66
N PRO A 226 18.66 -19.67 13.14
CA PRO A 226 19.96 -19.29 12.60
C PRO A 226 19.83 -18.34 11.41
N MET A 227 20.71 -17.34 11.34
CA MET A 227 20.74 -16.45 10.19
C MET A 227 21.43 -17.12 8.99
N ASP A 228 20.77 -17.14 7.84
CA ASP A 228 21.27 -17.68 6.58
C ASP A 228 21.07 -16.68 5.44
N TRP A 229 22.14 -15.98 5.09
CA TRP A 229 22.16 -14.99 4.01
C TRP A 229 22.40 -15.58 2.62
N THR A 230 22.37 -16.90 2.47
CA THR A 230 22.53 -17.54 1.16
C THR A 230 21.26 -17.42 0.33
N TRP A 231 21.45 -17.42 -0.99
CA TRP A 231 20.34 -17.38 -1.92
C TRP A 231 19.47 -18.64 -1.80
N GLY A 232 18.19 -18.45 -1.52
CA GLY A 232 17.25 -19.55 -1.28
C GLY A 232 17.31 -20.13 0.13
N GLY A 233 18.02 -19.49 1.05
CA GLY A 233 17.95 -19.80 2.47
C GLY A 233 16.57 -19.51 3.09
N PRO A 234 16.36 -19.91 4.35
CA PRO A 234 17.33 -20.59 5.19
C PRO A 234 17.43 -22.10 4.93
N TYR A 235 18.60 -22.69 5.17
CA TYR A 235 18.84 -24.13 5.01
C TYR A 235 18.10 -25.02 6.03
N TRP A 236 17.69 -24.44 7.16
CA TRP A 236 17.14 -25.18 8.31
C TRP A 236 15.63 -25.36 8.27
N VAL A 237 14.94 -24.76 7.29
CA VAL A 237 13.50 -24.87 7.12
C VAL A 237 13.17 -25.77 5.94
N ASP A 238 12.10 -26.56 6.05
CA ASP A 238 11.52 -27.15 4.86
C ASP A 238 10.90 -26.03 4.03
N LYS A 239 11.28 -25.93 2.75
CA LYS A 239 10.83 -24.85 1.85
C LYS A 239 10.08 -25.45 0.68
N ALA A 240 9.00 -24.80 0.30
CA ALA A 240 8.29 -25.18 -0.91
C ALA A 240 9.08 -24.67 -2.13
N THR A 241 9.22 -25.53 -3.13
CA THR A 241 9.80 -25.20 -4.43
C THR A 241 8.89 -25.76 -5.52
N VAL A 242 8.84 -25.09 -6.66
CA VAL A 242 8.10 -25.57 -7.83
C VAL A 242 9.10 -26.15 -8.82
N ASP A 243 8.79 -27.33 -9.36
CA ASP A 243 9.59 -27.93 -10.42
C ASP A 243 9.54 -27.05 -11.67
N HIS A 244 10.71 -26.70 -12.19
CA HIS A 244 10.80 -25.96 -13.43
C HIS A 244 10.84 -26.90 -14.63
N PRO A 245 10.05 -26.63 -15.68
CA PRO A 245 10.11 -27.40 -16.91
C PRO A 245 11.46 -27.19 -17.61
N SER A 246 11.70 -27.93 -18.69
CA SER A 246 12.89 -27.74 -19.53
C SER A 246 12.99 -26.28 -20.01
N ALA A 247 14.21 -25.78 -20.28
CA ALA A 247 14.40 -24.39 -20.70
C ALA A 247 13.58 -24.00 -21.95
N LEU A 248 13.41 -24.93 -22.89
CA LEU A 248 12.61 -24.71 -24.09
C LEU A 248 11.12 -24.58 -23.76
N GLU A 249 10.60 -25.47 -22.92
CA GLU A 249 9.21 -25.42 -22.47
C GLU A 249 8.95 -24.16 -21.61
N PHE A 250 9.88 -23.82 -20.72
CA PHE A 250 9.82 -22.59 -19.93
C PHE A 250 9.72 -21.34 -20.82
N ALA A 251 10.55 -21.27 -21.87
CA ALA A 251 10.54 -20.17 -22.83
C ALA A 251 9.24 -20.14 -23.66
N SER A 252 8.77 -21.30 -24.11
CA SER A 252 7.50 -21.44 -24.86
C SER A 252 6.31 -20.98 -24.04
N ASN A 253 6.18 -21.45 -22.79
CA ASN A 253 5.14 -21.04 -21.85
C ASN A 253 5.22 -19.54 -21.53
N THR A 254 6.43 -19.01 -21.40
CA THR A 254 6.63 -17.56 -21.21
C THR A 254 6.13 -16.76 -22.40
N LEU A 255 6.47 -17.17 -23.62
CA LEU A 255 6.03 -16.49 -24.84
C LEU A 255 4.51 -16.56 -25.01
N LEU A 256 3.92 -17.74 -24.80
CA LEU A 256 2.47 -17.96 -24.84
C LEU A 256 1.76 -17.10 -23.80
N GLY A 257 2.23 -17.16 -22.55
CA GLY A 257 1.67 -16.44 -21.42
C GLY A 257 1.73 -14.93 -21.60
N LEU A 258 2.92 -14.40 -21.91
CA LEU A 258 3.12 -12.97 -22.13
C LEU A 258 2.26 -12.46 -23.30
N THR A 259 2.25 -13.17 -24.42
CA THR A 259 1.47 -12.79 -25.59
C THR A 259 -0.03 -12.81 -25.28
N GLY A 260 -0.52 -13.87 -24.65
CA GLY A 260 -1.90 -13.99 -24.20
C GLY A 260 -2.30 -12.84 -23.27
N LEU A 261 -1.48 -12.55 -22.25
CA LEU A 261 -1.73 -11.48 -21.29
C LEU A 261 -1.77 -10.11 -21.97
N LEU A 262 -0.82 -9.81 -22.85
CA LEU A 262 -0.78 -8.54 -23.58
C LEU A 262 -2.00 -8.37 -24.48
N VAL A 263 -2.36 -9.41 -25.24
CA VAL A 263 -3.55 -9.40 -26.11
C VAL A 263 -4.81 -9.23 -25.27
N LEU A 264 -4.95 -9.96 -24.17
CA LEU A 264 -6.13 -9.85 -23.29
C LEU A 264 -6.25 -8.47 -22.66
N CYS A 265 -5.15 -7.92 -22.13
CA CYS A 265 -5.12 -6.56 -21.59
C CYS A 265 -5.50 -5.53 -22.65
N TRP A 266 -4.98 -5.68 -23.88
CA TRP A 266 -5.30 -4.79 -24.99
C TRP A 266 -6.77 -4.87 -25.41
N VAL A 267 -7.29 -6.09 -25.61
CA VAL A 267 -8.71 -6.31 -25.97
C VAL A 267 -9.63 -5.81 -24.85
N THR A 268 -9.32 -6.12 -23.59
CA THR A 268 -10.10 -5.68 -22.43
C THR A 268 -10.10 -4.16 -22.30
N TRP A 269 -8.96 -3.53 -22.54
CA TRP A 269 -8.86 -2.07 -22.61
C TRP A 269 -9.74 -1.51 -23.72
N LEU A 270 -9.68 -2.04 -24.95
CA LEU A 270 -10.49 -1.55 -26.05
C LEU A 270 -11.99 -1.76 -25.82
N ALA A 271 -12.39 -2.94 -25.35
CA ALA A 271 -13.79 -3.33 -25.19
C ALA A 271 -14.47 -2.61 -24.01
N VAL A 272 -13.77 -2.49 -22.87
CA VAL A 272 -14.39 -2.04 -21.61
C VAL A 272 -13.56 -0.96 -20.93
N GLY A 273 -12.26 -1.19 -20.73
CA GLY A 273 -11.39 -0.34 -19.91
C GLY A 273 -11.37 1.11 -20.38
N ARG A 274 -11.17 1.35 -21.68
CA ARG A 274 -11.17 2.67 -22.32
C ARG A 274 -12.49 3.40 -22.04
N ARG A 275 -13.64 2.75 -22.28
CA ARG A 275 -14.96 3.36 -22.06
C ARG A 275 -15.18 3.72 -20.59
N LEU A 276 -14.83 2.83 -19.66
CA LEU A 276 -14.94 3.09 -18.22
C LEU A 276 -14.00 4.23 -17.80
N TRP A 277 -12.79 4.25 -18.31
CA TRP A 277 -11.81 5.29 -18.07
C TRP A 277 -12.33 6.66 -18.50
N TRP A 278 -12.75 6.82 -19.76
CA TRP A 278 -13.25 8.09 -20.28
C TRP A 278 -14.51 8.60 -19.57
N ARG A 279 -15.39 7.69 -19.12
CA ARG A 279 -16.59 8.04 -18.35
C ARG A 279 -16.32 8.42 -16.90
N THR A 280 -15.13 8.12 -16.41
CA THR A 280 -14.72 8.46 -15.05
C THR A 280 -13.96 9.79 -15.09
N PRO A 281 -14.51 10.91 -14.61
CA PRO A 281 -13.74 12.16 -14.56
C PRO A 281 -12.54 12.00 -13.60
N PRO A 282 -11.41 12.67 -13.85
CA PRO A 282 -10.34 12.73 -12.85
C PRO A 282 -10.88 13.41 -11.59
N PHE A 283 -10.42 12.94 -10.42
CA PHE A 283 -10.79 13.56 -9.17
C PHE A 283 -10.32 15.01 -9.16
N THR A 284 -11.29 15.92 -9.24
CA THR A 284 -11.10 17.34 -9.07
C THR A 284 -11.47 17.60 -7.62
N GLN A 285 -10.56 18.19 -6.83
CA GLN A 285 -10.95 18.67 -5.52
C GLN A 285 -12.13 19.61 -5.72
N VAL A 286 -13.28 19.28 -5.13
CA VAL A 286 -14.29 20.29 -4.89
C VAL A 286 -13.57 21.34 -4.05
N GLU A 287 -13.35 22.53 -4.61
CA GLU A 287 -12.86 23.68 -3.86
C GLU A 287 -13.68 23.74 -2.58
N VAL A 288 -13.01 23.51 -1.44
CA VAL A 288 -13.66 23.72 -0.16
C VAL A 288 -13.71 25.23 0.02
N VAL A 289 -14.74 25.85 -0.56
CA VAL A 289 -15.13 27.22 -0.27
C VAL A 289 -15.38 27.27 1.24
N GLY A 290 -14.45 27.86 1.99
CA GLY A 290 -14.64 28.18 3.41
C GLY A 290 -13.76 27.45 4.44
N VAL A 291 -12.62 26.84 4.07
CA VAL A 291 -11.58 26.58 5.08
C VAL A 291 -10.60 27.76 5.05
N PRO A 292 -10.61 28.65 6.08
CA PRO A 292 -9.55 29.65 6.21
C PRO A 292 -8.22 28.90 6.20
N ALA A 293 -7.24 29.41 5.46
CA ALA A 293 -5.88 28.93 5.57
C ALA A 293 -5.54 28.90 7.06
N VAL A 294 -5.42 27.69 7.63
CA VAL A 294 -4.84 27.55 8.95
C VAL A 294 -3.40 27.94 8.72
N GLU A 295 -3.06 29.18 9.06
CA GLU A 295 -1.68 29.57 9.29
C GLU A 295 -1.14 28.54 10.26
N ALA A 296 -0.35 27.62 9.73
CA ALA A 296 0.39 26.66 10.52
C ALA A 296 1.42 27.49 11.28
N GLY A 297 1.00 28.02 12.45
CA GLY A 297 1.87 28.48 13.51
C GLY A 297 2.64 27.27 14.03
N LEU A 298 3.58 26.78 13.23
CA LEU A 298 4.71 26.03 13.73
C LEU A 298 5.61 27.07 14.41
N PRO A 299 6.05 26.84 15.66
CA PRO A 299 7.03 27.70 16.30
C PRO A 299 8.24 27.78 15.38
N GLY A 300 8.63 28.99 15.00
CA GLY A 300 9.80 29.20 14.17
C GLY A 300 11.02 28.55 14.80
N ASP A 301 11.79 27.82 13.98
CA ASP A 301 13.16 27.44 14.27
C ASP A 301 14.02 28.72 14.35
N GLY A 302 13.86 29.46 15.43
CA GLY A 302 14.62 30.64 15.79
C GLY A 302 15.74 30.24 16.75
N ALA A 303 16.81 29.67 16.20
CA ALA A 303 18.10 29.54 16.90
C ALA A 303 19.21 30.06 15.97
N GLY A 304 19.25 31.37 15.81
CA GLY A 304 20.44 32.10 15.35
C GLY A 304 21.06 32.78 16.57
N PRO A 305 22.38 32.65 16.82
CA PRO A 305 23.02 33.23 17.98
C PRO A 305 23.16 34.75 17.85
N ASP A 306 22.96 35.40 18.99
CA ASP A 306 23.02 36.82 19.28
C ASP A 306 24.16 37.57 18.58
N GLY A 307 23.79 38.54 17.75
CA GLY A 307 24.61 39.69 17.39
C GLY A 307 23.94 40.94 17.97
N GLY A 308 24.36 41.36 19.16
CA GLY A 308 23.91 42.59 19.79
C GLY A 308 24.46 43.82 19.06
N ALA A 309 23.58 44.78 18.78
CA ALA A 309 23.90 46.20 18.69
C ALA A 309 22.60 47.02 18.70
N ASP A 310 22.50 47.86 19.73
CA ASP A 310 21.82 49.16 19.81
C ASP A 310 20.93 49.62 18.64
N GLN A 311 19.70 50.04 18.94
CA GLN A 311 19.37 51.47 18.86
C GLN A 311 17.98 51.83 19.43
N ASP A 312 18.00 53.03 20.02
CA ASP A 312 16.96 53.82 20.64
C ASP A 312 15.64 54.00 19.86
N GLY A 313 14.58 54.20 20.66
CA GLY A 313 13.81 55.45 20.58
C GLY A 313 12.45 55.38 19.89
N GLY A 314 11.43 55.91 20.59
CA GLY A 314 10.27 56.50 19.91
C GLY A 314 8.91 56.16 20.49
N ALA A 315 8.44 57.01 21.39
CA ALA A 315 7.10 57.04 21.96
C ALA A 315 6.00 57.37 20.93
N GLY A 316 4.75 56.99 21.22
CA GLY A 316 3.59 57.75 20.70
C GLY A 316 2.21 57.09 20.73
N VAL A 317 1.44 57.38 21.79
CA VAL A 317 0.04 57.88 21.81
C VAL A 317 -1.06 57.04 21.10
N GLU A 318 -1.90 56.37 21.91
CA GLU A 318 -3.34 56.62 22.17
C GLU A 318 -4.34 56.62 21.00
N GLY A 319 -5.42 55.84 21.15
CA GLY A 319 -6.63 55.93 20.34
C GLY A 319 -7.69 54.90 20.76
N VAL A 320 -8.72 55.37 21.46
CA VAL A 320 -9.78 54.63 22.17
C VAL A 320 -11.11 54.67 21.37
N VAL A 321 -11.68 53.49 21.03
CA VAL A 321 -13.12 53.05 21.13
C VAL A 321 -14.18 53.74 20.20
N PRO A 322 -15.45 53.24 19.96
CA PRO A 322 -16.12 51.93 20.11
C PRO A 322 -16.86 51.36 18.85
N LEU A 323 -17.30 50.10 19.03
CA LEU A 323 -18.52 49.41 18.56
C LEU A 323 -19.68 50.21 17.94
N ALA A 324 -20.31 49.61 16.92
CA ALA A 324 -21.75 49.74 16.67
C ALA A 324 -22.35 48.38 16.27
N ALA A 325 -23.34 47.96 17.04
CA ALA A 325 -24.27 46.87 16.74
C ALA A 325 -25.30 47.34 15.70
N GLY A 326 -25.78 46.41 14.85
CA GLY A 326 -26.84 46.67 13.88
C GLY A 326 -27.73 45.44 13.75
N GLU A 327 -28.98 45.63 14.17
CA GLU A 327 -30.04 44.65 14.38
C GLU A 327 -30.57 43.98 13.09
N ALA A 328 -31.13 42.79 13.30
CA ALA A 328 -31.99 42.09 12.35
C ALA A 328 -33.44 42.64 12.40
N PRO A 329 -34.17 42.52 11.27
CA PRO A 329 -35.57 42.13 11.29
C PRO A 329 -35.71 40.79 10.53
N GLY A 330 -36.54 39.84 10.95
CA GLY A 330 -37.95 40.00 11.26
C GLY A 330 -38.75 39.22 10.22
N ALA A 331 -39.47 38.21 10.69
CA ALA A 331 -40.20 37.16 9.97
C ALA A 331 -41.11 37.61 8.81
N LYS A 332 -41.38 36.66 7.89
CA LYS A 332 -42.75 36.27 7.50
C LYS A 332 -42.78 34.96 6.72
N ALA A 333 -43.50 34.00 7.30
CA ALA A 333 -44.04 32.83 6.61
C ALA A 333 -45.23 33.25 5.76
N GLN A 334 -45.35 32.68 4.55
CA GLN A 334 -46.62 32.55 3.85
C GLN A 334 -46.68 31.19 3.14
N SER A 335 -47.77 30.50 3.45
CA SER A 335 -48.27 29.25 2.90
C SER A 335 -48.98 29.45 1.55
N ALA A 336 -49.12 28.33 0.83
CA ALA A 336 -50.14 28.00 -0.17
C ALA A 336 -49.98 28.59 -1.58
N THR A 337 -49.60 27.74 -2.52
CA THR A 337 -50.52 27.17 -3.52
C THR A 337 -50.00 25.84 -4.03
#